data_AF-G8RLJ9-F1
#
_entry.id   AF-G8RLJ9-F1
#
_cell.length_a   1.000
_cell.length_b   1.000
_cell.length_c   1.000
_cell.angle_alpha   90.00
_cell.angle_beta   90.00
_cell.angle_gamma   90.00
#
_symmetry.space_group_name_H-M   'P 1'
#
loop_
_entity.id
_entity.type
_entity.pdbx_description
1 polymer ?
#
loop_
_entity_poly.entity_id
_entity_poly.type
_entity_poly.pdbx_seq_one_letter_code
_entity_poly.pdbx_strand_id
1 'polypeptide(L)'
;MLSAAAYLEAAWHSRAIAAKTEPPGMALAQRYLADMSIDTTVSVGHRLINFVARVARTNPTTRAQFASVDKLTRLAGDYEPFVTEVHTAWLSLNAETMRALRRNTPPVHEGSLSALHTLISASVWKPLSAVRAENFHRWRKEHESVSGVDQNSGRGSDYVDHAGNVIGRRVSAIRRRHQVSDGLTDQTTQIAGEGVLAMATAVDAVITDTLANLRQLTNGFVLNLDFDGNIVSMGGLGS
;
A
#
# COMPACT_ATOMS: atom_id res chain seq x y z
N MET A 1 12.95 0.80 -2.91
CA MET A 1 14.04 0.21 -3.71
C MET A 1 13.59 -1.05 -4.45
N LEU A 2 13.23 -2.15 -3.78
CA LEU A 2 12.88 -3.42 -4.45
C LEU A 2 11.72 -3.32 -5.47
N SER A 3 10.65 -2.59 -5.14
CA SER A 3 9.54 -2.36 -6.08
C SER A 3 9.96 -1.60 -7.34
N ALA A 4 10.71 -0.50 -7.17
CA ALA A 4 11.19 0.30 -8.29
C ALA A 4 12.18 -0.49 -9.18
N ALA A 5 13.07 -1.28 -8.57
CA ALA A 5 14.00 -2.15 -9.30
C ALA A 5 13.24 -3.19 -10.15
N ALA A 6 12.30 -3.91 -9.54
CA ALA A 6 11.47 -4.89 -10.25
C ALA A 6 10.66 -4.26 -11.39
N TYR A 7 10.11 -3.05 -11.19
CA TYR A 7 9.46 -2.30 -12.26
C TYR A 7 10.42 -1.92 -13.40
N LEU A 8 11.62 -1.41 -13.08
CA LEU A 8 12.61 -1.03 -14.10
C LEU A 8 13.02 -2.22 -14.95
N GLU A 9 13.24 -3.38 -14.33
CA GLU A 9 13.54 -4.63 -15.05
C GLU A 9 12.36 -5.06 -15.93
N ALA A 10 11.11 -4.98 -15.44
CA ALA A 10 9.93 -5.25 -16.26
C ALA A 10 9.83 -4.29 -17.47
N ALA A 11 10.06 -2.99 -17.26
CA ALA A 11 10.04 -2.01 -18.33
C ALA A 11 11.18 -2.21 -19.35
N TRP A 12 12.34 -2.70 -18.90
CA TRP A 12 13.45 -3.07 -19.79
C TRP A 12 13.09 -4.27 -20.66
N HIS A 13 12.57 -5.35 -20.08
CA HIS A 13 12.10 -6.52 -20.83
C HIS A 13 11.02 -6.15 -21.86
N SER A 14 10.06 -5.31 -21.48
CA SER A 14 9.03 -4.80 -22.41
C SER A 14 9.65 -4.16 -23.66
N ARG A 15 10.64 -3.27 -23.46
CA ARG A 15 11.34 -2.59 -24.56
C ARG A 15 12.19 -3.56 -25.39
N ALA A 16 12.86 -4.51 -24.76
CA ALA A 16 13.70 -5.50 -25.42
C ALA A 16 12.87 -6.46 -26.30
N ILE A 17 11.69 -6.87 -25.83
CA ILE A 17 10.73 -7.66 -26.61
C ILE A 17 10.21 -6.85 -27.80
N ALA A 18 9.82 -5.58 -27.59
CA ALA A 18 9.37 -4.70 -28.68
C ALA A 18 10.46 -4.47 -29.75
N ALA A 19 11.73 -4.37 -29.32
CA ALA A 19 12.88 -4.26 -30.20
C ALA A 19 13.30 -5.59 -30.84
N LYS A 20 12.62 -6.71 -30.53
CA LYS A 20 12.94 -8.07 -30.98
C LYS A 20 14.35 -8.54 -30.58
N THR A 21 14.92 -7.95 -29.52
CA THR A 21 16.20 -8.39 -28.94
C THR A 21 16.00 -9.47 -27.88
N GLU A 22 14.77 -9.65 -27.41
CA GLU A 22 14.36 -10.77 -26.54
C GLU A 22 13.19 -11.55 -27.16
N PRO A 23 13.10 -12.88 -26.93
CA PRO A 23 12.00 -13.68 -27.44
C PRO A 23 10.68 -13.34 -26.73
N PRO A 24 9.53 -13.48 -27.41
CA PRO A 24 8.21 -13.21 -26.80
C PRO A 24 7.91 -13.98 -25.51
N GLY A 25 8.55 -15.13 -25.29
CA GLY A 25 8.45 -15.91 -24.05
C GLY A 25 8.92 -15.18 -22.79
N MET A 26 9.78 -14.15 -22.94
CA MET A 26 10.24 -13.31 -21.82
C MET A 26 9.13 -12.40 -21.25
N ALA A 27 7.99 -12.27 -21.94
CA ALA A 27 6.84 -11.53 -21.43
C ALA A 27 6.28 -12.11 -20.11
N LEU A 28 6.51 -13.40 -19.84
CA LEU A 28 6.15 -14.02 -18.56
C LEU A 28 7.06 -13.54 -17.42
N ALA A 29 8.37 -13.44 -17.68
CA ALA A 29 9.34 -12.90 -16.72
C ALA A 29 9.08 -11.40 -16.45
N GLN A 30 8.79 -10.62 -17.49
CA GLN A 30 8.33 -9.23 -17.36
C GLN A 30 7.13 -9.12 -16.41
N ARG A 31 6.09 -9.94 -16.64
CA ARG A 31 4.88 -9.91 -15.83
C ARG A 31 5.16 -10.28 -14.38
N TYR A 32 5.99 -11.30 -14.13
CA TYR A 32 6.42 -11.69 -12.78
C TYR A 32 7.03 -10.50 -12.03
N LEU A 33 7.93 -9.76 -12.69
CA LEU A 33 8.60 -8.60 -12.10
C LEU A 33 7.62 -7.45 -11.83
N ALA A 34 6.68 -7.21 -12.73
CA ALA A 34 5.62 -6.23 -12.53
C ALA A 34 4.70 -6.60 -11.35
N ASP A 35 4.29 -7.86 -11.24
CA ASP A 35 3.48 -8.37 -10.13
C ASP A 35 4.21 -8.23 -8.78
N MET A 36 5.50 -8.58 -8.72
CA MET A 36 6.33 -8.39 -7.53
C MET A 36 6.46 -6.91 -7.14
N SER A 37 6.54 -6.01 -8.13
CA SER A 37 6.54 -4.57 -7.89
C SER A 37 5.22 -4.10 -7.26
N ILE A 38 4.08 -4.59 -7.78
CA ILE A 38 2.75 -4.28 -7.25
C ILE A 38 2.59 -4.77 -5.81
N ASP A 39 2.95 -6.02 -5.53
CA ASP A 39 2.86 -6.60 -4.18
C ASP A 39 3.67 -5.81 -3.16
N THR A 40 4.88 -5.42 -3.56
CA THR A 40 5.76 -4.59 -2.74
C THR A 40 5.17 -3.20 -2.56
N THR A 41 4.64 -2.58 -3.62
CA THR A 41 4.02 -1.24 -3.58
C THR A 41 2.85 -1.21 -2.61
N VAL A 42 1.92 -2.15 -2.72
CA VAL A 42 0.75 -2.22 -1.81
C VAL A 42 1.19 -2.44 -0.37
N SER A 43 2.19 -3.31 -0.15
CA SER A 43 2.76 -3.55 1.18
C SER A 43 3.39 -2.29 1.78
N VAL A 44 4.10 -1.49 0.97
CA VAL A 44 4.65 -0.19 1.41
C VAL A 44 3.53 0.78 1.76
N GLY A 45 2.43 0.83 0.99
CA GLY A 45 1.27 1.65 1.33
C GLY A 45 0.65 1.31 2.69
N HIS A 46 0.53 0.01 3.00
CA HIS A 46 0.10 -0.43 4.33
C HIS A 46 1.11 -0.04 5.41
N ARG A 47 2.42 -0.14 5.16
CA ARG A 47 3.43 0.32 6.12
C ARG A 47 3.38 1.84 6.32
N LEU A 48 3.07 2.62 5.30
CA LEU A 48 2.99 4.08 5.37
C LEU A 48 1.84 4.57 6.26
N ILE A 49 0.64 4.00 6.13
CA ILE A 49 -0.48 4.31 7.05
C ILE A 49 -0.16 3.89 8.49
N ASN A 50 0.53 2.77 8.67
CA ASN A 50 0.99 2.33 9.99
C ASN A 50 2.05 3.26 10.56
N PHE A 51 2.96 3.78 9.74
CA PHE A 51 3.94 4.79 10.16
C PHE A 51 3.21 6.02 10.70
N VAL A 52 2.31 6.62 9.93
CA VAL A 52 1.53 7.80 10.37
C VAL A 52 0.78 7.53 11.67
N ALA A 53 0.12 6.37 11.79
CA ALA A 53 -0.58 6.00 13.02
C ALA A 53 0.37 5.75 14.20
N ARG A 54 1.56 5.18 13.98
CA ARG A 54 2.59 4.97 15.01
C ARG A 54 3.16 6.30 15.49
N VAL A 55 3.45 7.24 14.58
CA VAL A 55 3.86 8.60 14.95
C VAL A 55 2.76 9.27 15.76
N ALA A 56 1.49 9.19 15.37
CA ALA A 56 0.41 9.79 16.14
C ALA A 56 0.27 9.18 17.57
N ARG A 57 0.51 7.86 17.70
CA ARG A 57 0.48 7.14 18.98
C ARG A 57 1.65 7.45 19.93
N THR A 58 2.66 8.21 19.50
CA THR A 58 3.71 8.71 20.43
C THR A 58 3.12 9.70 21.42
N ASN A 59 2.08 10.45 21.02
CA ASN A 59 1.31 11.31 21.90
C ASN A 59 0.35 10.47 22.79
N PRO A 60 0.46 10.53 24.12
CA PRO A 60 -0.41 9.75 25.02
C PRO A 60 -1.90 10.04 24.88
N THR A 61 -2.27 11.31 24.63
CA THR A 61 -3.67 11.72 24.41
C THR A 61 -4.24 11.10 23.14
N THR A 62 -3.49 11.16 22.04
CA THR A 62 -3.90 10.51 20.78
C THR A 62 -3.96 8.99 20.92
N ARG A 63 -3.02 8.38 21.65
CA ARG A 63 -3.06 6.95 21.95
C ARG A 63 -4.33 6.56 22.72
N ALA A 64 -4.70 7.33 23.74
CA ALA A 64 -5.93 7.12 24.49
C ALA A 64 -7.19 7.31 23.62
N GLN A 65 -7.19 8.31 22.74
CA GLN A 65 -8.26 8.53 21.78
C GLN A 65 -8.40 7.37 20.77
N PHE A 66 -7.28 6.84 20.26
CA PHE A 66 -7.33 5.70 19.34
C PHE A 66 -7.91 4.44 20.00
N ALA A 67 -7.68 4.26 21.31
CA ALA A 67 -8.20 3.11 22.05
C ALA A 67 -9.73 3.07 22.15
N SER A 68 -10.43 4.19 21.92
CA SER A 68 -11.90 4.24 21.91
C SER A 68 -12.53 4.04 20.52
N VAL A 69 -11.71 3.83 19.48
CA VAL A 69 -12.15 3.73 18.09
C VAL A 69 -11.97 2.30 17.59
N ASP A 70 -13.07 1.63 17.23
CA ASP A 70 -13.12 0.23 16.79
C ASP A 70 -12.05 -0.13 15.73
N LYS A 71 -11.82 0.75 14.75
CA LYS A 71 -10.86 0.52 13.65
C LYS A 71 -9.40 0.83 13.98
N LEU A 72 -9.14 1.49 15.10
CA LEU A 72 -7.78 1.83 15.55
C LEU A 72 -7.33 0.99 16.74
N THR A 73 -8.25 0.18 17.27
CA THR A 73 -8.14 -0.86 18.30
C THR A 73 -7.38 -0.45 19.55
N ARG A 74 -7.94 -0.76 20.72
CA ARG A 74 -7.18 -0.66 21.97
C ARG A 74 -6.00 -1.63 21.92
N LEU A 75 -4.79 -1.09 22.04
CA LEU A 75 -3.57 -1.87 22.15
C LEU A 75 -3.26 -2.15 23.63
N ALA A 76 -2.42 -3.16 23.87
CA ALA A 76 -2.00 -3.54 25.21
C ALA A 76 -1.29 -2.36 25.91
N GLY A 77 -1.30 -2.36 27.25
CA GLY A 77 -0.75 -1.26 28.05
C GLY A 77 0.76 -1.08 27.90
N ASP A 78 1.46 -2.16 27.52
CA ASP A 78 2.89 -2.23 27.22
C ASP A 78 3.22 -1.95 25.74
N TYR A 79 2.24 -1.55 24.93
CA TYR A 79 2.49 -1.18 23.54
C TYR A 79 3.31 0.09 23.45
N GLU A 80 4.48 -0.03 22.82
CA GLU A 80 5.38 1.06 22.49
C GLU A 80 5.47 1.21 20.96
N PRO A 81 5.12 2.39 20.40
CA PRO A 81 5.28 2.66 18.98
C PRO A 81 6.72 2.39 18.53
N PHE A 82 6.88 1.69 17.40
CA PHE A 82 8.17 1.31 16.80
C PHE A 82 9.02 0.29 17.57
N VAL A 83 8.62 -0.11 18.79
CA VAL A 83 9.31 -1.12 19.59
C VAL A 83 8.52 -2.43 19.62
N THR A 84 7.21 -2.35 19.88
CA THR A 84 6.36 -3.54 20.01
C THR A 84 5.76 -3.94 18.66
N GLU A 85 6.02 -5.18 18.22
CA GLU A 85 5.37 -5.77 17.06
C GLU A 85 4.06 -6.47 17.47
N VAL A 86 2.94 -5.77 17.29
CA VAL A 86 1.60 -6.28 17.59
C VAL A 86 0.76 -6.32 16.32
N HIS A 87 0.33 -7.52 15.91
CA HIS A 87 -0.48 -7.69 14.70
C HIS A 87 -1.82 -6.93 14.74
N THR A 88 -2.45 -6.80 15.90
CA THR A 88 -3.70 -6.04 16.05
C THR A 88 -3.51 -4.52 15.89
N ALA A 89 -2.27 -4.03 15.91
CA ALA A 89 -1.94 -2.64 15.62
C ALA A 89 -1.84 -2.35 14.12
N TRP A 90 -1.84 -3.39 13.27
CA TRP A 90 -1.63 -3.27 11.84
C TRP A 90 -2.88 -2.74 11.13
N LEU A 91 -2.72 -1.55 10.55
CA LEU A 91 -3.74 -0.89 9.76
C LEU A 91 -3.62 -1.26 8.28
N SER A 92 -4.76 -1.45 7.62
CA SER A 92 -4.82 -1.57 6.17
C SER A 92 -5.07 -0.19 5.55
N LEU A 93 -4.37 0.13 4.47
CA LEU A 93 -4.59 1.36 3.71
C LEU A 93 -5.87 1.22 2.88
N ASN A 94 -7.01 1.65 3.44
CA ASN A 94 -8.32 1.65 2.81
C ASN A 94 -9.17 2.85 3.27
N ALA A 95 -10.30 3.07 2.60
CA ALA A 95 -11.17 4.23 2.85
C ALA A 95 -11.79 4.23 4.26
N GLU A 96 -12.03 3.07 4.86
CA GLU A 96 -12.59 2.98 6.21
C GLU A 96 -11.57 3.42 7.27
N THR A 97 -10.36 2.86 7.19
CA THR A 97 -9.25 3.16 8.10
C THR A 97 -8.83 4.62 7.96
N MET A 98 -8.78 5.15 6.73
CA MET A 98 -8.46 6.56 6.50
C MET A 98 -9.52 7.51 7.08
N ARG A 99 -10.81 7.16 7.00
CA ARG A 99 -11.86 7.94 7.69
C ARG A 99 -11.71 7.90 9.20
N ALA A 100 -11.32 6.76 9.77
CA ALA A 100 -11.08 6.63 11.21
C ALA A 100 -9.89 7.50 11.66
N LEU A 101 -8.76 7.44 10.95
CA LEU A 101 -7.58 8.26 11.25
C LEU A 101 -7.86 9.75 11.12
N ARG A 102 -8.45 10.21 9.99
CA ARG A 102 -8.72 11.64 9.77
C ARG A 102 -9.55 12.29 10.88
N ARG A 103 -10.46 11.54 11.51
CA ARG A 103 -11.32 12.07 12.59
C ARG A 103 -10.65 12.09 13.96
N ASN A 104 -9.63 11.26 14.16
CA ASN A 104 -9.10 10.98 15.50
C ASN A 104 -7.63 11.37 15.67
N THR A 105 -6.96 11.73 14.59
CA THR A 105 -5.58 12.20 14.63
C THR A 105 -5.55 13.73 14.76
N PRO A 106 -4.65 14.31 15.58
CA PRO A 106 -4.53 15.75 15.72
C PRO A 106 -4.15 16.48 14.41
N PRO A 107 -4.46 17.79 14.28
CA PRO A 107 -4.21 18.57 13.06
C PRO A 107 -2.73 18.62 12.60
N VAL A 108 -1.78 18.43 13.52
CA VAL A 108 -0.34 18.39 13.18
C VAL A 108 0.02 17.29 12.17
N HIS A 109 -0.84 16.30 11.97
CA HIS A 109 -0.66 15.24 10.96
C HIS A 109 -1.51 15.43 9.71
N GLU A 110 -2.16 16.58 9.53
CA GLU A 110 -3.09 16.82 8.40
C GLU A 110 -2.39 16.64 7.05
N GLY A 111 -1.15 17.11 6.89
CA GLY A 111 -0.36 16.93 5.67
C GLY A 111 -0.15 15.45 5.34
N SER A 112 0.32 14.68 6.31
CA SER A 112 0.51 13.22 6.19
C SER A 112 -0.80 12.48 5.87
N LEU A 113 -1.90 12.83 6.52
CA LEU A 113 -3.21 12.23 6.25
C LEU A 113 -3.77 12.62 4.88
N SER A 114 -3.50 13.84 4.43
CA SER A 114 -3.85 14.33 3.09
C SER A 114 -3.08 13.58 2.01
N ALA A 115 -1.77 13.37 2.19
CA ALA A 115 -0.94 12.58 1.28
C ALA A 115 -1.44 11.13 1.15
N LEU A 116 -1.77 10.48 2.27
CA LEU A 116 -2.40 9.15 2.26
C LEU A 116 -3.77 9.16 1.58
N HIS A 117 -4.57 10.21 1.78
CA HIS A 117 -5.87 10.34 1.15
C HIS A 117 -5.76 10.50 -0.37
N THR A 118 -4.80 11.29 -0.83
CA THR A 118 -4.47 11.45 -2.24
C THR A 118 -4.05 10.11 -2.84
N LEU A 119 -3.19 9.34 -2.15
CA LEU A 119 -2.77 8.02 -2.59
C LEU A 119 -3.95 7.05 -2.76
N ILE A 120 -4.86 6.94 -1.78
CA ILE A 120 -6.00 6.01 -1.90
C ILE A 120 -7.00 6.43 -2.98
N SER A 121 -7.06 7.73 -3.27
CA SER A 121 -7.99 8.31 -4.24
C SER A 121 -7.40 8.34 -5.64
N ALA A 122 -6.08 8.12 -5.77
CA ALA A 122 -5.42 7.96 -7.04
C ALA A 122 -6.07 6.79 -7.80
N SER A 123 -6.34 7.02 -9.09
CA SER A 123 -6.93 6.02 -9.99
C SER A 123 -6.16 4.70 -10.00
N VAL A 124 -4.88 4.72 -9.67
CA VAL A 124 -3.97 3.56 -9.67
C VAL A 124 -4.05 2.67 -8.42
N TRP A 125 -4.48 3.19 -7.25
CA TRP A 125 -4.42 2.43 -5.99
C TRP A 125 -5.40 1.25 -5.95
N LYS A 126 -6.62 1.45 -6.46
CA LYS A 126 -7.63 0.40 -6.53
C LYS A 126 -7.22 -0.73 -7.50
N PRO A 127 -6.74 -0.45 -8.73
CA PRO A 127 -6.14 -1.45 -9.61
C PRO A 127 -4.98 -2.22 -8.99
N LEU A 128 -4.02 -1.56 -8.32
CA LEU A 128 -2.91 -2.22 -7.63
C LEU A 128 -3.42 -3.25 -6.60
N SER A 129 -4.38 -2.83 -5.77
CA SER A 129 -4.96 -3.69 -4.73
C SER A 129 -5.71 -4.88 -5.34
N ALA A 130 -6.37 -4.68 -6.48
CA ALA A 130 -7.07 -5.74 -7.22
C ALA A 130 -6.08 -6.77 -7.79
N VAL A 131 -5.01 -6.34 -8.45
CA VAL A 131 -3.97 -7.23 -9.00
C VAL A 131 -3.27 -8.03 -7.88
N ARG A 132 -2.93 -7.40 -6.76
CA ARG A 132 -2.38 -8.13 -5.60
C ARG A 132 -3.35 -9.19 -5.06
N ALA A 133 -4.62 -8.83 -4.87
CA ALA A 133 -5.63 -9.78 -4.39
C ALA A 133 -5.83 -10.93 -5.38
N GLU A 134 -5.76 -10.63 -6.67
CA GLU A 134 -5.74 -11.62 -7.74
C GLU A 134 -4.61 -12.63 -7.54
N ASN A 135 -3.37 -12.15 -7.41
CA ASN A 135 -2.16 -12.97 -7.37
C ASN A 135 -2.01 -13.76 -6.06
N PHE A 136 -2.42 -13.21 -4.92
CA PHE A 136 -2.36 -13.85 -3.60
C PHE A 136 -3.07 -15.21 -3.55
N HIS A 137 -4.14 -15.39 -4.35
CA HIS A 137 -4.91 -16.64 -4.40
C HIS A 137 -4.48 -17.61 -5.51
N ARG A 138 -3.42 -17.32 -6.29
CA ARG A 138 -3.22 -17.97 -7.61
C ARG A 138 -1.84 -18.52 -7.91
N TRP A 139 -0.79 -18.02 -7.27
CA TRP A 139 0.57 -18.30 -7.73
C TRP A 139 1.17 -19.61 -7.20
N ARG A 140 1.62 -20.46 -8.14
CA ARG A 140 2.79 -21.34 -8.00
C ARG A 140 3.81 -20.91 -9.07
N LYS A 141 5.01 -20.52 -8.64
CA LYS A 141 6.03 -19.75 -9.37
C LYS A 141 6.70 -20.48 -10.56
N GLU A 142 6.18 -21.61 -11.01
CA GLU A 142 6.91 -22.58 -11.84
C GLU A 142 6.20 -22.95 -13.16
N HIS A 143 5.06 -22.34 -13.48
CA HIS A 143 4.26 -22.76 -14.64
C HIS A 143 4.42 -21.84 -15.87
N GLU A 144 4.76 -22.43 -17.02
CA GLU A 144 4.83 -21.80 -18.36
C GLU A 144 3.48 -21.23 -18.87
N SER A 145 2.39 -21.45 -18.13
CA SER A 145 1.09 -20.85 -18.43
C SER A 145 0.39 -20.44 -17.13
N VAL A 146 -0.11 -19.21 -17.08
CA VAL A 146 -0.88 -18.69 -15.94
C VAL A 146 -2.37 -18.89 -16.22
N SER A 147 -3.01 -19.78 -15.47
CA SER A 147 -4.46 -19.92 -15.45
C SER A 147 -5.03 -19.03 -14.36
N GLY A 148 -5.68 -17.91 -14.72
CA GLY A 148 -6.23 -16.91 -13.82
C GLY A 148 -7.74 -16.79 -13.94
N VAL A 149 -8.40 -16.32 -12.90
CA VAL A 149 -9.79 -15.85 -12.98
C VAL A 149 -9.78 -14.32 -13.13
N ASP A 150 -9.85 -13.78 -14.34
CA ASP A 150 -10.08 -12.33 -14.48
C ASP A 150 -11.34 -11.91 -13.68
N GLN A 151 -11.29 -10.80 -12.95
CA GLN A 151 -12.44 -10.24 -12.21
C GLN A 151 -13.69 -10.09 -13.10
N ASN A 152 -13.50 -9.97 -14.42
CA ASN A 152 -14.56 -9.89 -15.43
C ASN A 152 -14.88 -11.22 -16.13
N SER A 153 -14.16 -12.30 -15.83
CA SER A 153 -14.36 -13.61 -16.46
C SER A 153 -15.47 -14.46 -15.82
N GLY A 154 -16.14 -13.92 -14.81
CA GLY A 154 -17.19 -14.63 -14.09
C GLY A 154 -18.58 -14.47 -14.70
N ARG A 155 -19.38 -15.54 -14.64
CA ARG A 155 -20.82 -15.45 -14.91
C ARG A 155 -21.45 -14.68 -13.74
N GLY A 156 -21.95 -13.47 -14.02
CA GLY A 156 -22.75 -12.71 -13.07
C GLY A 156 -24.16 -13.28 -13.02
N SER A 157 -24.63 -13.61 -11.83
CA SER A 157 -26.03 -14.00 -11.58
C SER A 157 -26.61 -13.07 -10.52
N ASP A 158 -27.83 -12.62 -10.74
CA ASP A 158 -28.51 -11.77 -9.79
C ASP A 158 -28.92 -12.61 -8.56
N TYR A 159 -28.72 -12.05 -7.37
CA TYR A 159 -29.20 -12.62 -6.12
C TYR A 159 -30.62 -12.11 -5.92
N VAL A 160 -31.60 -13.00 -5.98
CA VAL A 160 -33.01 -12.64 -5.83
C VAL A 160 -33.51 -13.00 -4.44
N ASP A 161 -34.37 -12.15 -3.88
CA ASP A 161 -35.11 -12.43 -2.65
C ASP A 161 -36.20 -13.49 -2.89
N HIS A 162 -36.93 -13.84 -1.84
CA HIS A 162 -38.00 -14.85 -1.91
C HIS A 162 -39.21 -14.38 -2.74
N ALA A 163 -39.30 -13.10 -3.08
CA ALA A 163 -40.30 -12.52 -3.96
C ALA A 163 -39.79 -12.38 -5.42
N GLY A 164 -38.55 -12.78 -5.71
CA GLY A 164 -37.93 -12.70 -7.03
C GLY A 164 -37.28 -11.36 -7.35
N ASN A 165 -37.19 -10.43 -6.40
CA ASN A 165 -36.55 -9.13 -6.63
C ASN A 165 -35.02 -9.25 -6.48
N VAL A 166 -34.28 -8.60 -7.37
CA VAL A 166 -32.82 -8.56 -7.30
C VAL A 166 -32.38 -7.72 -6.09
N ILE A 167 -31.81 -8.38 -5.09
CA ILE A 167 -31.28 -7.78 -3.85
C ILE A 167 -29.73 -7.78 -3.79
N GLY A 168 -29.08 -8.35 -4.80
CA GLY A 168 -27.63 -8.34 -4.90
C GLY A 168 -27.14 -9.01 -6.18
N ARG A 169 -25.82 -9.14 -6.33
CA ARG A 169 -25.21 -9.81 -7.48
C ARG A 169 -24.12 -10.77 -7.01
N ARG A 170 -24.18 -12.01 -7.48
CA ARG A 170 -23.12 -13.01 -7.26
C ARG A 170 -22.30 -13.12 -8.53
N VAL A 171 -21.00 -12.84 -8.42
CA VAL A 171 -20.03 -13.06 -9.50
C VAL A 171 -19.29 -14.36 -9.20
N SER A 172 -19.45 -15.37 -10.05
CA SER A 172 -18.66 -16.61 -9.93
C SER A 172 -17.48 -16.57 -10.89
N ALA A 173 -16.28 -16.56 -10.34
CA ALA A 173 -14.99 -16.69 -11.00
C ALA A 173 -14.88 -17.94 -11.92
N ILE A 174 -14.68 -17.77 -13.24
CA ILE A 174 -14.30 -18.88 -14.15
C ILE A 174 -12.79 -18.83 -14.40
N ARG A 175 -12.08 -19.97 -14.30
CA ARG A 175 -10.65 -20.05 -14.65
C ARG A 175 -10.48 -19.83 -16.15
N ARG A 176 -9.83 -18.74 -16.56
CA ARG A 176 -9.41 -18.42 -17.93
C ARG A 176 -7.89 -18.55 -18.06
N ARG A 177 -7.41 -19.19 -19.13
CA ARG A 177 -5.97 -19.14 -19.46
C ARG A 177 -5.67 -17.77 -20.04
N HIS A 178 -4.63 -17.12 -19.53
CA HIS A 178 -4.13 -15.87 -20.09
C HIS A 178 -3.03 -16.18 -21.11
N GLN A 179 -3.12 -15.57 -22.28
CA GLN A 179 -2.06 -15.60 -23.29
C GLN A 179 -1.29 -14.28 -23.27
N VAL A 180 -0.04 -14.31 -23.75
CA VAL A 180 0.80 -13.11 -23.89
C VAL A 180 0.12 -12.03 -24.75
N SER A 181 -0.73 -12.45 -25.70
CA SER A 181 -1.51 -11.57 -26.58
C SER A 181 -2.70 -10.87 -25.92
N ASP A 182 -3.04 -11.18 -24.66
CA ASP A 182 -4.22 -10.61 -23.98
C ASP A 182 -3.99 -9.16 -23.50
N GLY A 183 -2.80 -8.58 -23.68
CA GLY A 183 -2.47 -7.21 -23.27
C GLY A 183 -2.31 -7.00 -21.76
N LEU A 184 -2.56 -8.03 -20.96
CA LEU A 184 -2.47 -7.98 -19.49
C LEU A 184 -1.07 -7.69 -18.98
N THR A 185 -0.04 -8.19 -19.65
CA THR A 185 1.36 -7.93 -19.25
C THR A 185 1.69 -6.45 -19.34
N ASP A 186 1.28 -5.78 -20.42
CA ASP A 186 1.51 -4.34 -20.60
C ASP A 186 0.67 -3.53 -19.61
N GLN A 187 -0.59 -3.92 -19.41
CA GLN A 187 -1.47 -3.27 -18.43
C GLN A 187 -0.91 -3.38 -17.00
N THR A 188 -0.47 -4.57 -16.57
CA THR A 188 0.14 -4.79 -15.24
C THR A 188 1.43 -4.00 -15.10
N THR A 189 2.26 -3.95 -16.15
CA THR A 189 3.52 -3.18 -16.14
C THR A 189 3.24 -1.68 -16.01
N GLN A 190 2.26 -1.15 -16.74
CA GLN A 190 1.84 0.25 -16.63
C GLN A 190 1.32 0.59 -15.23
N ILE A 191 0.40 -0.23 -14.70
CA ILE A 191 -0.16 -0.06 -13.35
C ILE A 191 0.95 -0.10 -12.29
N ALA A 192 1.93 -1.00 -12.44
CA ALA A 192 3.08 -1.06 -11.55
C ALA A 192 3.88 0.25 -11.56
N GLY A 193 4.16 0.81 -12.74
CA GLY A 193 4.89 2.07 -12.88
C GLY A 193 4.17 3.27 -12.27
N GLU A 194 2.90 3.46 -12.62
CA GLU A 194 2.05 4.50 -12.04
C GLU A 194 1.94 4.34 -10.51
N GLY A 195 1.86 3.08 -10.05
CA GLY A 195 1.78 2.72 -8.64
C GLY A 195 3.03 3.07 -7.85
N VAL A 196 4.21 2.74 -8.39
CA VAL A 196 5.52 3.09 -7.81
C VAL A 196 5.64 4.60 -7.67
N LEU A 197 5.28 5.35 -8.72
CA LEU A 197 5.36 6.81 -8.71
C LEU A 197 4.43 7.41 -7.65
N ALA A 198 3.15 7.03 -7.66
CA ALA A 198 2.18 7.53 -6.68
C ALA A 198 2.60 7.20 -5.24
N MET A 199 3.15 6.00 -5.01
CA MET A 199 3.69 5.62 -3.71
C MET A 199 4.89 6.45 -3.30
N ALA A 200 5.85 6.67 -4.22
CA ALA A 200 7.03 7.49 -3.95
C ALA A 200 6.65 8.92 -3.55
N THR A 201 5.73 9.54 -4.29
CA THR A 201 5.18 10.87 -3.95
C THR A 201 4.51 10.89 -2.58
N ALA A 202 3.72 9.85 -2.26
CA ALA A 202 3.06 9.78 -0.95
C ALA A 202 4.06 9.60 0.21
N VAL A 203 5.08 8.76 0.02
CA VAL A 203 6.15 8.56 1.01
C VAL A 203 6.91 9.86 1.25
N ASP A 204 7.33 10.53 0.18
CA ASP A 204 8.06 11.80 0.26
C ASP A 204 7.25 12.88 0.99
N ALA A 205 5.96 13.02 0.64
CA ALA A 205 5.07 13.97 1.29
C ALA A 205 4.86 13.68 2.78
N VAL A 206 4.66 12.40 3.15
CA VAL A 206 4.49 12.00 4.56
C VAL A 206 5.78 12.23 5.38
N ILE A 207 6.95 11.87 4.83
CA ILE A 207 8.23 12.08 5.51
C ILE A 207 8.50 13.58 5.68
N THR A 208 8.31 14.35 4.61
CA THR A 208 8.52 15.81 4.61
C THR A 208 7.61 16.49 5.64
N ASP A 209 6.33 16.16 5.66
CA ASP A 209 5.37 16.68 6.64
C ASP A 209 5.75 16.28 8.08
N THR A 210 6.14 15.03 8.30
CA THR A 210 6.56 14.54 9.62
C THR A 210 7.80 15.28 10.12
N LEU A 211 8.79 15.51 9.25
CA LEU A 211 10.01 16.23 9.58
C LEU A 211 9.75 17.72 9.84
N ALA A 212 8.90 18.36 9.02
CA ALA A 212 8.52 19.76 9.20
C ALA A 212 7.82 20.00 10.55
N ASN A 213 7.03 19.03 11.00
CA ASN A 213 6.30 19.08 12.26
C ASN A 213 7.04 18.44 13.44
N LEU A 214 8.26 17.94 13.24
CA LEU A 214 8.97 17.12 14.25
C LEU A 214 9.08 17.83 15.60
N ARG A 215 9.42 19.13 15.59
CA ARG A 215 9.50 19.94 16.82
C ARG A 215 8.18 19.97 17.58
N GLN A 216 7.04 20.08 16.90
CA GLN A 216 5.74 20.08 17.56
C GLN A 216 5.40 18.68 18.07
N LEU A 217 5.69 17.64 17.28
CA LEU A 217 5.44 16.24 17.63
C LEU A 217 6.25 15.76 18.84
N THR A 218 7.44 16.34 19.06
CA THR A 218 8.34 16.01 20.17
C THR A 218 8.25 17.00 21.33
N ASN A 219 7.28 17.92 21.34
CA ASN A 219 7.19 19.01 22.33
C ASN A 219 8.50 19.82 22.46
N GLY A 220 9.16 20.07 21.34
CA GLY A 220 10.40 20.83 21.25
C GLY A 220 11.65 20.03 21.60
N PHE A 221 11.53 18.74 21.92
CA PHE A 221 12.67 17.88 22.21
C PHE A 221 13.41 17.52 20.94
N VAL A 222 14.71 17.81 20.90
CA VAL A 222 15.58 17.55 19.75
C VAL A 222 16.79 16.73 20.19
N LEU A 223 17.12 15.72 19.39
CA LEU A 223 18.38 14.99 19.45
C LEU A 223 19.27 15.51 18.32
N ASN A 224 20.40 16.10 18.65
CA ASN A 224 21.42 16.44 17.68
C ASN A 224 22.38 15.27 17.56
N LEU A 225 22.51 14.75 16.34
CA LEU A 225 23.41 13.66 16.01
C LEU A 225 24.61 14.20 15.22
N ASP A 226 25.79 13.60 15.38
CA ASP A 226 26.91 13.83 14.48
C ASP A 226 26.71 13.05 13.17
N PHE A 227 27.68 13.19 12.26
CA PHE A 227 27.68 12.48 10.98
C PHE A 227 27.71 10.94 11.11
N ASP A 228 28.16 10.43 12.26
CA ASP A 228 28.26 9.01 12.55
C ASP A 228 27.03 8.48 13.32
N GLY A 229 26.06 9.36 13.62
CA GLY A 229 24.82 9.02 14.32
C GLY A 229 24.96 8.99 15.85
N ASN A 230 26.07 9.47 16.42
CA ASN A 230 26.21 9.59 17.87
C ASN A 230 25.46 10.81 18.40
N ILE A 231 24.90 10.70 19.61
CA ILE A 231 24.19 11.81 20.25
C ILE A 231 25.20 12.87 20.70
N VAL A 232 25.15 14.04 20.08
CA VAL A 232 25.99 15.21 20.39
C VAL A 232 25.33 16.10 21.44
N SER A 233 24.01 16.25 21.39
CA SER A 233 23.23 16.91 22.44
C SER A 233 21.76 16.52 22.40
N MET A 234 21.08 16.74 23.53
CA MET A 234 19.68 16.42 23.76
C MET A 234 19.06 17.55 24.59
N GLY A 235 17.89 18.06 24.19
CA GLY A 235 17.20 19.09 24.96
C GLY A 235 15.86 19.52 24.37
N GLY A 236 14.98 20.05 25.22
CA GLY A 236 13.74 20.72 24.84
C GLY A 236 13.87 22.24 24.93
N LEU A 237 13.08 23.00 24.16
CA LEU A 237 12.93 24.44 24.41
C LEU A 237 12.19 24.65 25.74
N GLY A 238 12.94 24.67 26.84
CA GLY A 238 12.41 24.79 28.20
C GLY A 238 13.41 24.55 29.34
N SER A 239 14.71 24.77 29.11
CA SER A 239 15.73 24.90 30.16
C SER A 239 16.61 26.10 29.90
#